data_AF-A0A6I1W053-F1
#
_entry.id   AF-A0A6I1W053-F1
#
_cell.length_a   1.000
_cell.length_b   1.000
_cell.length_c   1.000
_cell.angle_alpha   90.00
_cell.angle_beta   90.00
_cell.angle_gamma   90.00
#
_symmetry.space_group_name_H-M   'P 1'
#
loop_
_entity.id
_entity.type
_entity.pdbx_description
1 polymer ?
#
loop_
_entity_poly.entity_id
_entity_poly.type
_entity_poly.pdbx_seq_one_letter_code
_entity_poly.pdbx_strand_id
1 'polypeptide(L)'
;GYLTQIFSHWDGYTRPCEIIAATRSRMLRDTIQAFGRYSVRYGATSFDQTIDNLTMIDLDDAEAVIRMYDVAEIIGLSLPETAIRNQAHVIAKGLIRRYERRGRELTILTVLN
;
A
#
# COMPACT_ATOMS: atom_id res chain seq x y z
N GLY A 1 2.60 -2.43 -8.67
CA GLY A 1 3.64 -2.95 -9.57
C GLY A 1 4.73 -3.63 -8.77
N TYR A 2 5.86 -2.97 -8.53
CA TYR A 2 7.01 -3.58 -7.86
C TYR A 2 6.75 -3.96 -6.39
N LEU A 3 6.42 -3.00 -5.52
CA LEU A 3 6.24 -3.23 -4.08
C LEU A 3 5.13 -4.25 -3.76
N THR A 4 4.03 -4.23 -4.51
CA THR A 4 2.93 -5.18 -4.34
C THR A 4 3.33 -6.62 -4.58
N GLN A 5 4.33 -6.86 -5.44
CA GLN A 5 4.85 -8.21 -5.70
C GLN A 5 5.72 -8.72 -4.55
N ILE A 6 6.54 -7.82 -4.00
CA ILE A 6 7.32 -8.05 -2.79
C ILE A 6 6.37 -8.35 -1.62
N PHE A 7 5.37 -7.49 -1.41
CA PHE A 7 4.38 -7.67 -0.36
C PHE A 7 3.62 -8.99 -0.52
N SER A 8 3.20 -9.35 -1.73
CA SER A 8 2.53 -10.63 -1.98
C SER A 8 3.31 -11.89 -1.56
N HIS A 9 4.63 -11.79 -1.31
CA HIS A 9 5.50 -12.92 -0.95
C HIS A 9 6.34 -12.64 0.32
N TRP A 10 6.00 -11.60 1.08
CA TRP A 10 6.97 -10.87 1.92
C TRP A 10 7.69 -11.67 3.01
N ASP A 11 7.23 -12.84 3.44
CA ASP A 11 7.89 -13.49 4.57
C ASP A 11 8.35 -14.94 4.34
N GLY A 12 8.15 -15.51 3.15
CA GLY A 12 8.48 -16.91 2.88
C GLY A 12 7.79 -17.96 3.77
N TYR A 13 6.85 -17.59 4.67
CA TYR A 13 6.23 -18.48 5.67
C TYR A 13 4.73 -18.20 5.95
N THR A 14 4.27 -16.95 5.93
CA THR A 14 2.90 -16.43 6.08
C THR A 14 2.60 -15.31 5.07
N ARG A 15 1.74 -15.60 4.08
CA ARG A 15 1.22 -14.57 3.16
C ARG A 15 0.66 -13.37 3.96
N PRO A 16 0.93 -12.11 3.57
CA PRO A 16 0.26 -10.99 4.22
C PRO A 16 -1.25 -11.15 4.11
N CYS A 17 -1.93 -10.91 5.23
CA CYS A 17 -3.37 -11.09 5.33
C CYS A 17 -4.17 -10.13 4.43
N GLU A 18 -3.60 -9.00 4.01
CA GLU A 18 -4.23 -8.01 3.11
C GLU A 18 -3.19 -7.00 2.61
N ILE A 19 -3.29 -6.57 1.34
CA ILE A 19 -2.54 -5.42 0.81
C ILE A 19 -3.48 -4.22 0.69
N ILE A 20 -3.24 -3.16 1.46
CA ILE A 20 -3.95 -1.88 1.32
C ILE A 20 -3.15 -0.99 0.37
N ALA A 21 -3.69 -0.72 -0.83
CA ALA A 21 -3.10 0.19 -1.80
C ALA A 21 -3.82 1.55 -1.77
N ALA A 22 -3.07 2.65 -1.90
CA ALA A 22 -3.63 3.99 -1.90
C ALA A 22 -3.34 4.69 -3.24
N THR A 23 -4.38 5.23 -3.89
CA THR A 23 -4.22 5.98 -5.15
C THR A 23 -5.30 7.04 -5.32
N ARG A 24 -4.97 8.14 -6.01
CA ARG A 24 -5.98 9.12 -6.45
C ARG A 24 -6.74 8.64 -7.69
N SER A 25 -6.19 7.70 -8.45
CA SER A 25 -6.81 7.23 -9.69
C SER A 25 -8.07 6.43 -9.39
N ARG A 26 -9.23 7.06 -9.60
CA ARG A 26 -10.53 6.40 -9.47
C ARG A 26 -10.65 5.19 -10.39
N MET A 27 -10.17 5.30 -11.63
CA MET A 27 -10.18 4.19 -12.59
C MET A 27 -9.46 2.94 -12.04
N LEU A 28 -8.28 3.12 -11.41
CA LEU A 28 -7.55 2.00 -10.82
C LEU A 28 -8.31 1.39 -9.63
N ARG A 29 -8.89 2.25 -8.78
CA ARG A 29 -9.72 1.80 -7.66
C ARG A 29 -10.92 1.00 -8.13
N ASP A 30 -11.69 1.52 -9.08
CA ASP A 30 -12.88 0.86 -9.61
C ASP A 30 -12.53 -0.47 -10.29
N THR A 31 -11.42 -0.52 -11.03
CA THR A 31 -10.94 -1.75 -11.67
C THR A 31 -10.61 -2.82 -10.64
N ILE A 32 -9.83 -2.47 -9.61
CA ILE A 32 -9.49 -3.43 -8.56
C ILE A 32 -10.70 -3.81 -7.72
N GLN A 33 -11.59 -2.88 -7.40
CA GLN A 33 -12.82 -3.17 -6.68
C GLN A 33 -13.71 -4.17 -7.43
N ALA A 34 -13.76 -4.08 -8.76
CA ALA A 34 -14.56 -4.97 -9.60
C ALA A 34 -13.95 -6.38 -9.74
N PHE A 35 -12.62 -6.48 -9.88
CA PHE A 35 -11.95 -7.75 -10.19
C PHE A 35 -11.25 -8.41 -9.00
N GLY A 36 -10.94 -7.67 -7.94
CA GLY A 36 -10.27 -8.14 -6.72
C GLY A 36 -8.81 -8.57 -6.87
N ARG A 37 -8.27 -8.53 -8.10
CA ARG A 37 -6.92 -8.99 -8.45
C ARG A 37 -6.43 -8.37 -9.75
N TYR A 38 -5.13 -8.39 -9.97
CA TYR A 38 -4.50 -8.05 -11.25
C TYR A 38 -3.21 -8.85 -11.46
N SER A 39 -2.74 -8.98 -12.71
CA SER A 39 -1.51 -9.68 -13.02
C SER A 39 -0.42 -8.73 -13.52
N VAL A 40 0.80 -8.93 -13.03
CA VAL A 40 2.02 -8.27 -13.54
C VAL A 40 2.72 -9.23 -14.49
N ARG A 41 2.92 -8.81 -15.74
CA ARG A 41 3.52 -9.64 -16.79
C ARG A 41 4.99 -9.32 -16.98
N TYR A 42 5.82 -10.35 -16.93
CA TYR A 42 7.25 -10.28 -17.25
C TYR A 42 7.49 -10.90 -18.63
N GLY A 43 7.36 -10.07 -19.67
CA GLY A 43 7.45 -10.54 -21.06
C GLY A 43 8.77 -11.22 -21.40
N ALA A 44 9.87 -10.84 -20.74
CA ALA A 44 11.19 -11.45 -20.96
C ALA A 44 11.30 -12.89 -20.46
N THR A 45 10.48 -13.30 -19.48
CA THR A 45 10.57 -14.62 -18.83
C THR A 45 9.29 -15.45 -18.97
N SER A 46 8.31 -14.99 -19.75
CA SER A 46 6.98 -15.61 -19.89
C SER A 46 6.34 -15.93 -18.53
N PHE A 47 6.55 -15.07 -17.55
CA PHE A 47 6.07 -15.22 -16.19
C PHE A 47 5.03 -14.15 -15.85
N ASP A 48 3.86 -14.58 -15.39
CA ASP A 48 2.79 -13.70 -14.94
C ASP A 48 2.59 -13.90 -13.43
N GLN A 49 2.80 -12.83 -12.64
CA GLN A 49 2.51 -12.85 -11.21
C GLN A 49 1.12 -12.28 -10.94
N THR A 50 0.24 -13.05 -10.35
CA THR A 50 -1.08 -12.55 -9.91
C THR A 50 -0.96 -11.95 -8.52
N ILE A 51 -1.45 -10.73 -8.37
CA ILE A 51 -1.65 -10.04 -7.09
C ILE A 51 -3.14 -10.11 -6.77
N ASP A 52 -3.46 -10.72 -5.65
CA ASP A 52 -4.81 -10.80 -5.09
C ASP A 52 -4.81 -10.24 -3.66
N ASN A 53 -5.96 -10.38 -2.99
CA ASN A 53 -6.13 -10.00 -1.59
C ASN A 53 -5.72 -8.55 -1.30
N LEU A 54 -6.11 -7.66 -2.23
CA LEU A 54 -5.86 -6.24 -2.12
C LEU A 54 -7.15 -5.44 -1.99
N THR A 55 -7.07 -4.36 -1.22
CA THR A 55 -8.08 -3.31 -1.17
C THR A 55 -7.45 -2.00 -1.61
N MET A 56 -8.25 -1.12 -2.22
CA MET A 56 -7.78 0.20 -2.63
C MET A 56 -8.54 1.32 -1.93
N ILE A 57 -7.80 2.26 -1.38
CA ILE A 57 -8.33 3.47 -0.75
C ILE A 57 -8.02 4.71 -1.58
N ASP A 58 -8.84 5.74 -1.41
CA ASP A 58 -8.55 7.07 -1.93
C ASP A 58 -7.41 7.70 -1.14
N LEU A 59 -6.41 8.26 -1.82
CA LEU A 59 -5.38 9.06 -1.16
C LEU A 59 -5.90 10.40 -0.64
N ASP A 60 -7.04 10.87 -1.16
CA ASP A 60 -7.66 12.11 -0.71
C ASP A 60 -8.70 11.86 0.43
N ASP A 61 -9.00 10.59 0.76
CA ASP A 61 -9.72 10.22 1.98
C ASP A 61 -8.73 10.13 3.16
N ALA A 62 -8.58 11.25 3.87
CA ALA A 62 -7.66 11.35 4.98
C ALA A 62 -7.90 10.29 6.08
N GLU A 63 -9.16 9.94 6.36
CA GLU A 63 -9.47 8.96 7.40
C GLU A 63 -9.12 7.53 6.96
N ALA A 64 -9.31 7.19 5.68
CA ALA A 64 -8.84 5.91 5.15
C ALA A 64 -7.32 5.79 5.22
N VAL A 65 -6.59 6.86 4.87
CA VAL A 65 -5.12 6.89 4.95
C VAL A 65 -4.65 6.81 6.41
N ILE A 66 -5.25 7.57 7.33
CA ILE A 66 -4.94 7.51 8.77
C ILE A 66 -5.14 6.09 9.30
N ARG A 67 -6.26 5.44 8.95
CA ARG A 67 -6.53 4.04 9.34
C ARG A 67 -5.49 3.08 8.76
N MET A 68 -5.06 3.27 7.51
CA MET A 68 -4.01 2.45 6.90
C MET A 68 -2.71 2.51 7.72
N TYR A 69 -2.26 3.71 8.12
CA TYR A 69 -1.06 3.87 8.96
C TYR A 69 -1.25 3.34 10.40
N ASP A 70 -2.48 3.33 10.94
CA ASP A 70 -2.80 2.73 12.25
C ASP A 70 -2.62 1.20 12.22
N VAL A 71 -3.14 0.53 11.19
CA VAL A 71 -3.25 -0.94 11.15
C VAL A 71 -2.12 -1.67 10.42
N ALA A 72 -1.46 -1.02 9.45
CA ALA A 72 -0.43 -1.67 8.65
C ALA A 72 0.81 -2.04 9.49
N GLU A 73 1.44 -3.16 9.18
CA GLU A 73 2.73 -3.53 9.78
C GLU A 73 3.91 -3.03 8.95
N ILE A 74 3.71 -2.83 7.64
CA ILE A 74 4.71 -2.31 6.71
C ILE A 74 4.02 -1.35 5.75
N ILE A 75 4.64 -0.19 5.51
CA ILE A 75 4.20 0.79 4.52
C ILE A 75 5.24 0.85 3.39
N GLY A 76 4.78 0.62 2.16
CA GLY A 76 5.56 0.90 0.97
C GLY A 76 5.22 2.27 0.39
N LEU A 77 6.19 3.19 0.31
CA LEU A 77 6.01 4.54 -0.18
C LEU A 77 6.63 4.68 -1.58
N SER A 78 5.78 4.82 -2.60
CA SER A 78 6.19 5.03 -4.00
C SER A 78 5.52 6.28 -4.57
N LEU A 79 5.74 7.41 -3.88
CA LEU A 79 5.17 8.71 -4.22
C LEU A 79 6.27 9.70 -4.61
N PRO A 80 6.01 10.64 -5.53
CA PRO A 80 6.91 11.78 -5.75
C PRO A 80 7.10 12.58 -4.45
N GLU A 81 8.26 13.22 -4.28
CA GLU A 81 8.57 14.03 -3.09
C GLU A 81 7.51 15.09 -2.77
N THR A 82 6.97 15.74 -3.82
CA THR A 82 5.90 16.73 -3.69
C THR A 82 4.62 16.12 -3.13
N ALA A 83 4.28 14.90 -3.55
CA ALA A 83 3.12 14.17 -3.03
C ALA A 83 3.33 13.72 -1.58
N ILE A 84 4.56 13.35 -1.20
CA ILE A 84 4.91 13.05 0.21
C ILE A 84 4.71 14.29 1.07
N ARG A 85 5.21 15.46 0.63
CA ARG A 85 5.03 16.73 1.34
C ARG A 85 3.55 17.06 1.54
N ASN A 86 2.73 16.90 0.50
CA ASN A 86 1.29 17.16 0.57
C ASN A 86 0.55 16.19 1.51
N GLN A 87 1.07 14.98 1.70
CA GLN A 87 0.47 13.95 2.56
C GLN A 87 1.06 13.92 3.98
N ALA A 88 2.14 14.65 4.24
CA ALA A 88 2.90 14.58 5.50
C ALA A 88 2.01 14.78 6.74
N HIS A 89 1.05 15.69 6.69
CA HIS A 89 0.10 15.93 7.80
C HIS A 89 -0.78 14.71 8.10
N VAL A 90 -1.28 14.05 7.05
CA VAL A 90 -2.15 12.87 7.18
C VAL A 90 -1.34 11.68 7.68
N ILE A 91 -0.12 11.50 7.14
CA ILE A 91 0.83 10.49 7.60
C ILE A 91 1.14 10.69 9.09
N ALA A 92 1.46 11.92 9.51
CA ALA A 92 1.76 12.24 10.91
C ALA A 92 0.60 11.88 11.84
N LYS A 93 -0.65 12.21 11.47
CA LYS A 93 -1.85 11.82 12.23
C LYS A 93 -1.99 10.30 12.36
N GLY A 94 -1.74 9.55 11.27
CA GLY A 94 -1.73 8.09 11.29
C GLY A 94 -0.70 7.52 12.24
N LEU A 95 0.53 8.06 12.21
CA LEU A 95 1.63 7.64 13.09
C LEU A 95 1.35 7.94 14.57
N ILE A 96 0.81 9.13 14.88
CA ILE A 96 0.41 9.49 16.24
C ILE A 96 -0.66 8.52 16.75
N ARG A 97 -1.71 8.30 15.97
CA ARG A 97 -2.79 7.36 16.32
C ARG A 97 -2.28 5.94 16.52
N ARG A 98 -1.36 5.48 15.68
CA ARG A 98 -0.70 4.17 15.84
C ARG A 98 0.08 4.11 17.16
N TYR A 99 0.88 5.14 17.45
CA TYR A 99 1.68 5.21 18.66
C TYR A 99 0.80 5.12 19.92
N GLU A 100 -0.27 5.91 19.97
CA GLU A 100 -1.21 5.94 21.09
C GLU A 100 -1.93 4.59 21.33
N ARG A 101 -2.22 3.84 20.25
CA ARG A 101 -3.02 2.61 20.32
C ARG A 101 -2.21 1.34 20.46
N ARG A 102 -1.06 1.27 19.77
CA ARG A 102 -0.29 0.04 19.60
C ARG A 102 1.11 0.11 20.23
N GLY A 103 1.74 1.28 20.28
CA GLY A 103 3.11 1.43 20.78
C GLY A 103 4.16 0.55 20.08
N ARG A 104 3.88 0.07 18.86
CA ARG A 104 4.77 -0.82 18.09
C ARG A 104 5.42 -0.07 16.94
N GLU A 105 6.62 -0.52 16.58
CA GLU A 105 7.38 -0.04 15.44
C GLU A 105 6.58 -0.22 14.13
N LEU A 106 6.92 0.62 13.15
CA LEU A 106 6.38 0.57 11.79
C LEU A 106 7.55 0.63 10.83
N THR A 107 7.65 -0.34 9.92
CA THR A 107 8.64 -0.30 8.85
C THR A 107 8.09 0.51 7.67
N ILE A 108 8.83 1.54 7.26
CA ILE A 108 8.53 2.32 6.06
C ILE A 108 9.60 2.04 5.02
N LEU A 109 9.19 1.48 3.89
CA LEU A 109 10.03 1.20 2.72
C LEU A 109 9.79 2.27 1.67
N THR A 110 10.73 3.20 1.55
CA THR A 110 10.64 4.31 0.60
C THR A 110 11.34 3.94 -0.70
N VAL A 111 10.57 3.87 -1.79
CA VAL A 111 11.07 3.63 -3.15
C VAL A 111 10.85 4.90 -3.95
N LEU A 112 11.92 5.67 -4.09
CA LEU A 112 11.97 6.88 -4.93
C LEU A 112 12.78 6.56 -6.18
N ASN A 113 12.51 7.29 -7.27
CA ASN A 113 13.28 7.24 -8.50
C ASN A 113 14.17 8.46 -8.60
#